data_AF-A0A7C0ZCS4-F1
#
_entry.id   AF-A0A7C0ZCS4-F1
#
_cell.length_a   1.000
_cell.length_b   1.000
_cell.length_c   1.000
_cell.angle_alpha   90.00
_cell.angle_beta   90.00
_cell.angle_gamma   90.00
#
_symmetry.space_group_name_H-M   'P 1'
#
loop_
_entity.id
_entity.type
_entity.pdbx_description
1 polymer ?
#
loop_
_entity_poly.entity_id
_entity_poly.type
_entity_poly.pdbx_seq_one_letter_code
_entity_poly.pdbx_strand_id
1 'polypeptide(L)'
;GLVIQGAEETVETVEVSPDSPVAGKTLREAGIAEETGMWVLYIRRGGRWLKPKPNTRLLPGDLVVASGYSEGEEDFKKLLGGG
;
A
#
# COMPACT_ATOMS: atom_id res chain seq x y z
N GLY A 1 1.04 6.60 31.13
CA GLY A 1 0.40 5.44 30.48
C GLY A 1 1.37 4.89 29.48
N LEU A 2 1.47 3.57 29.37
CA LEU A 2 2.32 2.93 28.37
C LEU A 2 1.68 3.16 27.00
N VAL A 3 2.17 4.15 26.25
CA VAL A 3 1.84 4.28 24.83
C VAL A 3 2.73 3.27 24.12
N ILE A 4 2.14 2.17 23.65
CA ILE A 4 2.82 1.25 22.74
C ILE A 4 2.89 1.99 21.42
N GLN A 5 4.08 2.44 20.99
CA GLN A 5 4.25 3.26 19.79
C GLN A 5 3.76 2.59 18.49
N GLY A 6 3.54 1.27 18.54
CA GLY A 6 2.97 0.45 17.48
C GLY A 6 1.43 0.31 17.48
N ALA A 7 0.74 0.84 18.47
CA ALA A 7 -0.72 0.74 18.52
C ALA A 7 -1.42 1.89 17.77
N GLU A 8 -0.67 2.83 17.19
CA GLU A 8 -1.22 3.98 16.49
C GLU A 8 -1.56 3.63 15.04
N GLU A 9 -2.83 3.81 14.67
CA GLU A 9 -3.23 3.76 13.26
C GLU A 9 -2.62 4.93 12.49
N THR A 10 -2.13 4.64 11.28
CA THR A 10 -1.53 5.60 10.37
C THR A 10 -2.14 5.50 8.97
N VAL A 11 -1.84 6.49 8.14
CA VAL A 11 -2.18 6.51 6.71
C VAL A 11 -0.93 6.89 5.93
N GLU A 12 -0.58 6.07 4.95
CA GLU A 12 0.63 6.22 4.15
C GLU A 12 0.29 6.25 2.66
N THR A 13 1.07 6.98 1.87
CA THR A 13 0.90 7.07 0.41
C THR A 13 2.21 6.78 -0.29
N VAL A 14 2.24 5.69 -1.06
CA VAL A 14 3.45 5.25 -1.77
C VAL A 14 3.17 5.14 -3.26
N GLU A 15 4.11 5.62 -4.08
CA GLU A 15 4.08 5.40 -5.52
C GLU A 15 4.55 3.99 -5.86
N VAL A 16 3.81 3.27 -6.70
CA VAL A 16 4.26 1.97 -7.20
C VAL A 16 5.41 2.18 -8.17
N SER A 17 6.59 1.69 -7.81
CA SER A 17 7.77 1.69 -8.67
C SER A 17 7.62 0.70 -9.84
N PRO A 18 8.22 0.99 -11.02
CA PRO A 18 8.35 0.01 -12.09
C PRO A 18 9.00 -1.31 -11.67
N ASP A 19 9.93 -1.27 -10.70
CA ASP A 19 10.67 -2.43 -10.20
C ASP A 19 10.01 -3.08 -8.97
N SER A 20 8.82 -2.60 -8.58
CA SER A 20 8.08 -3.15 -7.45
C SER A 20 7.71 -4.62 -7.69
N PRO A 21 7.86 -5.51 -6.69
CA PRO A 21 7.39 -6.89 -6.77
C PRO A 21 5.87 -7.02 -6.94
N VAL A 22 5.10 -5.94 -6.73
CA VAL A 22 3.66 -5.90 -6.94
C VAL A 22 3.25 -5.16 -8.22
N ALA A 23 4.20 -4.61 -8.98
CA ALA A 23 3.93 -3.99 -10.27
C ALA A 23 3.26 -4.99 -11.23
N GLY A 24 2.11 -4.59 -11.78
CA GLY A 24 1.33 -5.42 -12.68
C GLY A 24 0.52 -6.51 -11.99
N LYS A 25 0.59 -6.73 -10.67
CA LYS A 25 -0.29 -7.67 -9.95
C LYS A 25 -1.65 -7.03 -9.63
N THR A 26 -2.68 -7.85 -9.49
CA THR A 26 -3.93 -7.42 -8.84
C THR A 26 -3.73 -7.30 -7.33
N LEU A 27 -4.57 -6.51 -6.64
CA LEU A 27 -4.51 -6.41 -5.17
C LEU A 27 -4.62 -7.76 -4.46
N ARG A 28 -5.45 -8.68 -4.99
CA ARG A 28 -5.56 -10.05 -4.47
C ARG A 28 -4.24 -10.82 -4.59
N GLU A 29 -3.54 -10.69 -5.71
CA GLU A 29 -2.26 -11.35 -5.95
C GLU A 29 -1.10 -10.68 -5.20
N ALA A 30 -1.23 -9.39 -4.90
CA ALA A 30 -0.21 -8.59 -4.23
C ALA A 30 -0.14 -8.86 -2.72
N GLY A 31 -1.24 -9.28 -2.09
CA GLY A 31 -1.26 -9.66 -0.67
C GLY A 31 -0.81 -8.55 0.29
N ILE A 32 -1.02 -7.27 -0.05
CA ILE A 32 -0.43 -6.14 0.69
C ILE A 32 -0.78 -6.18 2.18
N ALA A 33 -2.03 -6.50 2.51
CA ALA A 33 -2.47 -6.53 3.90
C ALA A 33 -1.81 -7.67 4.68
N GLU A 34 -1.63 -8.83 4.06
CA GLU A 34 -0.97 -9.98 4.64
C GLU A 34 0.53 -9.78 4.81
N GLU A 35 1.18 -9.13 3.85
CA GLU A 35 2.63 -8.89 3.84
C GLU A 35 3.06 -7.74 4.75
N THR A 36 2.22 -6.71 4.90
CA THR A 36 2.63 -5.46 5.57
C THR A 36 1.69 -5.01 6.68
N GLY A 37 0.54 -5.66 6.88
CA GLY A 37 -0.49 -5.20 7.82
C GLY A 37 -1.23 -3.92 7.38
N MET A 38 -1.02 -3.44 6.15
CA MET A 38 -1.62 -2.21 5.62
C MET A 38 -2.73 -2.51 4.62
N TRP A 39 -3.88 -1.86 4.78
CA TRP A 39 -5.06 -2.02 3.93
C TRP A 39 -5.12 -0.89 2.88
N VAL A 40 -5.17 -1.24 1.60
CA VAL A 40 -5.31 -0.25 0.53
C VAL A 40 -6.70 0.36 0.53
N LEU A 41 -6.77 1.69 0.73
CA LEU A 41 -8.01 2.46 0.79
C LEU A 41 -8.38 3.05 -0.58
N TYR A 42 -7.40 3.64 -1.26
CA TYR A 42 -7.58 4.33 -2.53
C TYR A 42 -6.33 4.21 -3.40
N ILE A 43 -6.53 4.32 -4.71
CA ILE A 43 -5.44 4.48 -5.67
C ILE A 43 -5.69 5.77 -6.47
N ARG A 44 -4.65 6.57 -6.67
CA ARG A 44 -4.69 7.71 -7.60
C ARG A 44 -3.89 7.36 -8.84
N ARG A 45 -4.57 7.32 -9.99
CA ARG A 45 -4.01 7.01 -11.31
C ARG A 45 -4.39 8.08 -12.31
N GLY A 46 -3.39 8.66 -12.99
CA GLY A 46 -3.63 9.70 -14.00
C GLY A 46 -4.47 10.86 -13.47
N GLY A 47 -4.23 11.27 -12.22
CA GLY A 47 -4.97 12.34 -11.54
C GLY A 47 -6.35 11.96 -11.00
N ARG A 48 -6.86 10.75 -11.24
CA ARG A 48 -8.17 10.29 -10.77
C ARG A 48 -8.06 9.35 -9.57
N TRP A 49 -8.98 9.49 -8.63
CA TRP A 49 -9.14 8.57 -7.50
C TRP A 49 -10.03 7.39 -7.89
N LEU A 50 -9.62 6.18 -7.53
CA LEU A 50 -10.39 4.96 -7.70
C LEU A 50 -10.51 4.22 -6.37
N LYS A 51 -11.71 3.69 -6.11
CA LYS A 51 -11.95 2.77 -5.00
C LYS A 51 -11.51 1.37 -5.43
N PRO A 52 -10.48 0.79 -4.81
CA PRO A 52 -9.92 -0.47 -5.25
C PRO A 52 -10.87 -1.64 -4.98
N LYS A 53 -10.74 -2.66 -5.82
CA LYS A 53 -11.36 -3.98 -5.70
C LYS A 53 -10.27 -5.04 -5.74
N PRO A 54 -10.51 -6.28 -5.27
CA PRO A 54 -9.49 -7.34 -5.30
C PRO A 54 -8.84 -7.57 -6.68
N ASN A 55 -9.58 -7.35 -7.77
CA ASN A 55 -9.09 -7.48 -9.15
C ASN A 55 -8.48 -6.18 -9.74
N THR A 56 -8.33 -5.13 -8.94
CA THR A 56 -7.67 -3.89 -9.38
C THR A 56 -6.19 -4.16 -9.56
N ARG A 57 -5.68 -3.97 -10.78
CA ARG A 57 -4.25 -4.12 -11.10
C ARG A 57 -3.48 -2.90 -10.66
N LEU A 58 -2.40 -3.09 -9.91
CA LEU A 58 -1.41 -2.06 -9.57
C LEU A 58 -0.54 -1.80 -10.80
N LEU A 59 -0.39 -0.53 -11.16
CA LEU A 59 0.45 -0.11 -12.29
C LEU A 59 1.55 0.82 -11.76
N PRO A 60 2.75 0.79 -12.37
CA PRO A 60 3.77 1.78 -12.06
C PRO A 60 3.25 3.22 -12.19
N GLY A 61 3.62 4.07 -11.23
CA GLY A 61 3.13 5.46 -11.12
C GLY A 61 1.76 5.61 -10.45
N ASP A 62 1.12 4.52 -10.01
CA ASP A 62 -0.02 4.61 -9.10
C ASP A 62 0.42 5.16 -7.75
N LEU A 63 -0.29 6.14 -7.21
CA LEU A 63 -0.17 6.50 -5.80
C LEU A 63 -1.18 5.68 -4.99
N VAL A 64 -0.69 4.77 -4.17
CA VAL A 64 -1.50 3.86 -3.35
C VAL A 64 -1.59 4.43 -1.94
N VAL A 65 -2.81 4.71 -1.51
CA VAL A 65 -3.12 5.16 -0.14
C VAL A 65 -3.54 3.94 0.67
N ALA A 66 -2.84 3.68 1.76
CA ALA A 66 -3.15 2.59 2.67
C ALA A 66 -3.18 3.08 4.12
N SER A 67 -3.86 2.33 4.98
CA SER A 67 -3.89 2.56 6.42
C SER A 67 -3.65 1.25 7.16
N GLY A 68 -3.12 1.33 8.37
CA GLY A 68 -2.81 0.18 9.22
C GLY A 68 -2.10 0.68 10.47
N TYR A 69 -1.42 -0.21 11.19
CA TYR A 69 -0.58 0.19 12.31
C TYR A 69 0.78 0.72 11.83
N SER A 70 1.38 1.61 12.62
CA SER A 70 2.64 2.30 12.26
C SER A 70 3.81 1.36 11.95
N GLU A 71 3.83 0.14 12.51
CA GLU A 71 4.88 -0.85 12.21
C GLU A 71 4.84 -1.35 10.77
N GLY A 72 3.67 -1.30 10.11
CA GLY A 72 3.48 -1.78 8.74
C GLY A 72 3.95 -0.81 7.66
N GLU A 73 4.25 0.44 8.01
CA GLU A 73 4.58 1.47 7.02
C GLU A 73 5.86 1.18 6.25
N GLU A 74 6.90 0.70 6.94
CA GLU A 74 8.20 0.49 6.30
C GLU A 74 8.13 -0.68 5.30
N ASP A 75 7.44 -1.75 5.65
CA ASP A 75 7.21 -2.89 4.76
C ASP A 75 6.31 -2.49 3.58
N PHE A 76 5.30 -1.66 3.81
CA PHE A 76 4.47 -1.09 2.74
C PHE A 76 5.28 -0.22 1.78
N LYS A 77 6.14 0.67 2.30
CA LYS A 77 7.06 1.51 1.50
C LYS A 77 8.00 0.65 0.66
N LYS A 78 8.63 -0.38 1.24
CA LYS A 78 9.53 -1.30 0.53
C LYS A 78 8.81 -2.12 -0.54
N LEU A 79 7.63 -2.67 -0.21
CA LEU A 79 6.87 -3.50 -1.12
C LEU A 79 6.44 -2.73 -2.38
N LEU A 80 5.99 -1.48 -2.23
CA LEU A 80 5.50 -0.67 -3.34
C LEU A 80 6.60 0.15 -4.04
N GLY A 81 7.56 0.68 -3.29
CA GLY A 81 8.64 1.51 -3.84
C GLY A 81 9.71 0.73 -4.61
N GLY A 82 9.73 -0.59 -4.48
CA GLY A 82 10.92 -1.37 -4.86
C GLY A 82 12.03 -1.17 -3.82
N GLY A 83 12.86 -2.20 -3.62
CA GLY A 83 13.99 -2.12 -2.70
C GLY A 83 15.03 -1.08 -3.10
#